data_AF-A0A1M6HR79-F1
#
_entry.id   AF-A0A1M6HR79-F1
#
_cell.length_a   1.000
_cell.length_b   1.000
_cell.length_c   1.000
_cell.angle_alpha   90.00
_cell.angle_beta   90.00
_cell.angle_gamma   90.00
#
_symmetry.space_group_name_H-M   'P 1'
#
loop_
_entity.id
_entity.type
_entity.pdbx_description
1 polymer ?
#
loop_
_entity_poly.entity_id
_entity_poly.type
_entity_poly.pdbx_seq_one_letter_code
_entity_poly.pdbx_strand_id
1 'polypeptide(L)'
;MNIEDMKSIPGMRVRWCLSNSHGESDICDEYASGGQNGDGIYEPSECPVFPAHDGCRCYLSPEPMEAGAMIDSIREWKRNPSSRPEIESWYQNNKDKF
;
A
#
# COMPACT_ATOMS: atom_id res chain seq x y z
N MET A 1 -5.81 8.99 -5.12
CA MET A 1 -5.77 7.56 -5.46
C MET A 1 -6.49 6.83 -4.34
N ASN A 2 -7.44 5.95 -4.66
CA ASN A 2 -8.15 5.17 -3.63
C ASN A 2 -7.39 3.85 -3.35
N ILE A 3 -7.81 3.10 -2.34
CA ILE A 3 -7.15 1.84 -1.94
C ILE A 3 -7.22 0.75 -3.03
N GLU A 4 -8.28 0.73 -3.84
CA GLU A 4 -8.43 -0.23 -4.93
C GLU A 4 -7.45 0.06 -6.07
N ASP A 5 -7.22 1.34 -6.38
CA ASP A 5 -6.18 1.74 -7.33
C ASP A 5 -4.79 1.29 -6.83
N MET A 6 -4.51 1.44 -5.53
CA MET A 6 -3.23 1.05 -4.92
C MET A 6 -3.01 -0.46 -5.01
N LYS A 7 -4.04 -1.28 -4.79
CA LYS A 7 -3.97 -2.75 -4.98
C LYS A 7 -3.57 -3.17 -6.38
N SER A 8 -3.85 -2.34 -7.39
CA SER A 8 -3.56 -2.65 -8.79
C SER A 8 -2.14 -2.32 -9.24
N ILE A 9 -1.35 -1.62 -8.41
CA ILE A 9 -0.01 -1.15 -8.77
C ILE A 9 1.04 -1.99 -8.01
N PRO A 10 1.85 -2.81 -8.71
CA PRO A 10 2.90 -3.56 -8.05
C PRO A 10 3.87 -2.64 -7.30
N GLY A 11 4.16 -3.00 -6.05
CA GLY A 11 5.06 -2.24 -5.18
C GLY A 11 4.47 -0.97 -4.56
N MET A 12 3.18 -0.71 -4.75
CA MET A 12 2.49 0.37 -4.03
C MET A 12 2.07 -0.10 -2.64
N ARG A 13 2.44 0.66 -1.60
CA ARG A 13 1.97 0.46 -0.23
C ARG A 13 1.09 1.65 0.19
N VAL A 14 0.44 1.51 1.34
CA VAL A 14 -0.46 2.54 1.88
C VAL A 14 -0.02 2.93 3.27
N ARG A 15 0.13 4.22 3.53
CA ARG A 15 0.40 4.77 4.85
C ARG A 15 -0.87 5.33 5.47
N TRP A 16 -1.19 4.90 6.68
CA TRP A 16 -2.20 5.52 7.52
C TRP A 16 -1.65 6.80 8.15
N CYS A 17 -2.23 7.95 7.80
CA CYS A 17 -1.78 9.26 8.28
C CYS A 17 -2.83 9.89 9.19
N LEU A 18 -2.41 10.25 10.41
CA LEU A 18 -3.24 11.04 11.31
C LEU A 18 -3.40 12.46 10.75
N SER A 19 -4.63 12.98 10.84
CA SER A 19 -4.87 14.39 10.53
C SER A 19 -4.20 15.28 11.56
N ASN A 20 -3.83 16.51 11.16
CA ASN A 20 -3.40 17.53 12.12
C ASN A 20 -4.50 17.90 13.14
N SER A 21 -5.76 17.60 12.83
CA SER A 21 -6.88 17.75 13.77
C SER A 21 -7.21 16.46 14.52
N HIS A 22 -6.37 15.43 14.43
CA HIS A 22 -6.51 14.22 15.24
C HIS A 22 -6.35 14.61 16.70
N GLY A 23 -7.37 14.31 17.50
CA GLY A 23 -7.52 14.84 18.85
C GLY A 23 -7.12 13.81 19.89
N GLU A 24 -8.13 13.27 20.57
CA GLU A 24 -7.96 12.22 21.57
C GLU A 24 -7.47 10.92 20.93
N SER A 25 -6.78 10.11 21.72
CA SER A 25 -6.28 8.83 21.26
C SER A 25 -7.43 7.86 21.00
N ASP A 26 -7.43 7.26 19.81
CA ASP A 26 -8.42 6.27 19.36
C ASP A 26 -7.78 5.21 18.44
N ILE A 27 -8.62 4.42 17.77
CA ILE A 27 -8.18 3.34 16.88
C ILE A 27 -7.28 3.82 15.71
N CYS A 28 -7.39 5.10 15.30
CA CYS A 28 -6.51 5.66 14.29
C CYS A 28 -5.05 5.70 14.75
N ASP A 29 -4.78 5.87 16.05
CA ASP A 29 -3.41 5.83 16.57
C ASP A 29 -2.82 4.42 16.46
N GLU A 30 -3.64 3.39 16.72
CA GLU A 30 -3.23 1.99 16.52
C GLU A 30 -2.96 1.69 15.04
N TYR A 31 -3.77 2.24 14.13
CA TYR A 31 -3.53 2.06 12.68
C TYR A 31 -2.33 2.88 12.18
N ALA A 32 -2.10 4.08 12.72
CA ALA A 32 -0.94 4.89 12.38
C ALA A 32 0.39 4.31 12.93
N SER A 33 0.32 3.52 13.99
CA SER A 33 1.47 2.82 14.59
C SER A 33 1.49 1.31 14.31
N GLY A 34 0.59 0.84 13.44
CA GLY A 34 0.50 -0.56 13.05
C GLY A 34 1.33 -0.86 11.80
N GLY A 35 0.87 -1.81 11.00
CA GLY A 35 1.63 -2.33 9.87
C GLY A 35 2.76 -3.27 10.33
N GLN A 36 3.43 -3.92 9.37
CA GLN A 36 4.44 -4.93 9.67
C GLN A 36 5.60 -4.38 10.51
N ASN A 37 5.93 -3.10 10.35
CA ASN A 37 7.08 -2.46 11.01
C ASN A 37 6.68 -1.46 12.11
N GLY A 38 5.37 -1.31 12.41
CA GLY A 38 4.89 -0.29 13.36
C GLY A 38 5.00 1.15 12.84
N ASP A 39 5.06 1.34 11.52
CA ASP A 39 5.25 2.62 10.83
C ASP A 39 3.95 3.14 10.16
N GLY A 40 2.83 2.44 10.39
CA GLY A 40 1.55 2.73 9.77
C GLY A 40 1.52 2.42 8.26
N ILE A 41 2.49 1.66 7.74
CA ILE A 41 2.57 1.29 6.33
C ILE A 41 2.11 -0.15 6.15
N TYR A 42 1.13 -0.33 5.27
CA TYR A 42 0.48 -1.59 4.98
C TYR A 42 0.62 -1.96 3.51
N GLU A 43 0.63 -3.26 3.24
CA GLU A 43 0.23 -3.73 1.91
C GLU A 43 -1.24 -3.31 1.67
N PRO A 44 -1.62 -2.90 0.44
CA PRO A 44 -2.98 -2.41 0.17
C PRO A 44 -4.10 -3.41 0.52
N SER A 45 -3.81 -4.71 0.52
CA SER A 45 -4.75 -5.77 0.93
C SER A 45 -4.87 -5.95 2.44
N GLU A 46 -3.88 -5.48 3.21
CA GLU A 46 -3.81 -5.61 4.67
C GLU A 46 -4.12 -4.31 5.40
N CYS A 47 -4.27 -3.20 4.66
CA CYS A 47 -4.64 -1.92 5.22
C CYS A 47 -6.01 -2.01 5.91
N PRO A 48 -6.15 -1.49 7.15
CA PRO A 48 -7.43 -1.43 7.85
C PRO A 48 -8.50 -0.69 7.04
N VAL A 49 -9.77 -0.96 7.36
CA VAL A 49 -10.90 -0.31 6.72
C VAL A 49 -10.86 1.19 7.00
N PHE A 50 -10.95 1.99 5.94
CA PHE A 50 -10.99 3.44 6.00
C PHE A 50 -12.34 3.96 5.48
N PRO A 51 -12.97 4.96 6.13
CA PRO A 51 -12.56 5.60 7.40
C PRO A 51 -12.70 4.67 8.60
N ALA A 52 -11.88 4.86 9.64
CA ALA A 52 -11.92 4.00 10.83
C ALA A 52 -13.17 4.22 11.70
N HIS A 53 -13.74 5.42 11.68
CA HIS A 53 -14.91 5.80 12.46
C HIS A 53 -15.63 6.99 11.81
N ASP A 54 -16.85 7.24 12.27
CA ASP A 54 -17.66 8.35 11.77
C ASP A 54 -16.96 9.70 11.99
N GLY A 55 -16.95 10.54 10.95
CA GLY A 55 -16.31 11.85 11.00
C GLY A 55 -14.78 11.84 11.02
N CYS A 56 -14.12 10.68 10.84
CA CYS A 56 -12.67 10.58 10.76
C CYS A 56 -12.11 11.51 9.68
N ARG A 57 -11.09 12.30 10.04
CA ARG A 57 -10.38 13.22 9.12
C ARG A 57 -8.96 12.77 8.79
N CYS A 58 -8.52 11.65 9.36
CA CYS A 58 -7.29 10.98 8.96
C CYS A 58 -7.37 10.58 7.49
N TYR A 59 -6.26 10.17 6.90
CA TYR A 59 -6.23 9.86 5.46
C TYR A 59 -5.21 8.78 5.14
N LEU A 60 -5.40 8.16 3.98
CA LEU A 60 -4.47 7.19 3.42
C LEU A 60 -3.57 7.88 2.39
N SER A 61 -2.26 7.74 2.56
CA SER A 61 -1.26 8.24 1.61
C SER A 61 -0.65 7.08 0.81
N PRO A 62 -0.50 7.21 -0.52
CA PRO A 62 0.30 6.25 -1.29
C PRO A 62 1.75 6.32 -0.84
N GLU A 63 2.34 5.17 -0.55
CA GLU A 63 3.73 5.01 -0.18
C GLU A 63 4.37 3.98 -1.12
N PRO A 64 4.92 4.38 -2.28
CA PRO A 64 5.64 3.47 -3.14
C PRO A 64 6.81 2.84 -2.39
N MET A 65 7.08 1.55 -2.62
CA MET A 65 8.31 0.95 -2.12
C MET A 65 9.54 1.68 -2.68
N GLU A 66 10.64 1.57 -1.93
CA GLU A 66 11.93 2.12 -2.36
C GLU A 66 12.31 1.63 -3.76
N ALA A 67 12.83 2.53 -4.59
CA ALA A 67 13.12 2.24 -5.99
C ALA A 67 14.08 1.06 -6.16
N GLY A 68 15.07 0.92 -5.26
CA GLY A 68 15.97 -0.23 -5.25
C GLY A 68 15.24 -1.56 -5.01
N ALA A 69 14.32 -1.58 -4.04
CA ALA A 69 13.50 -2.76 -3.74
C ALA A 69 12.58 -3.13 -4.91
N MET A 70 12.03 -2.13 -5.61
CA MET A 70 11.22 -2.37 -6.81
C MET A 70 12.07 -2.94 -7.96
N ILE A 71 13.25 -2.37 -8.21
CA ILE A 71 14.17 -2.86 -9.23
C ILE A 71 14.55 -4.31 -8.94
N ASP A 72 14.84 -4.66 -7.69
CA ASP A 72 15.18 -6.03 -7.31
C ASP A 72 13.99 -6.98 -7.47
N SER A 73 12.78 -6.55 -7.12
CA SER A 73 11.56 -7.31 -7.38
C SER A 73 11.33 -7.57 -8.88
N ILE A 74 11.55 -6.56 -9.74
CA ILE A 74 11.46 -6.72 -11.21
C ILE A 74 12.54 -7.68 -11.72
N ARG A 75 13.78 -7.60 -11.21
CA ARG A 75 14.87 -8.51 -11.60
C ARG A 75 14.56 -9.95 -11.23
N GLU A 76 13.96 -10.17 -10.06
CA GLU A 76 13.51 -11.48 -9.60
C GLU A 76 12.41 -12.03 -10.51
N TRP A 77 11.35 -11.23 -10.74
CA TRP A 77 10.26 -11.56 -11.66
C TRP A 77 10.78 -11.91 -13.07
N LYS A 78 11.70 -11.11 -13.62
CA LYS A 78 12.27 -11.35 -14.95
C LYS A 78 13.00 -12.69 -15.05
N ARG A 79 13.61 -13.17 -13.97
CA ARG A 79 14.28 -14.48 -13.93
C ARG A 79 13.28 -15.62 -13.78
N ASN A 80 12.23 -15.41 -12.99
CA ASN A 80 11.16 -16.38 -12.76
C ASN A 80 9.83 -15.63 -12.56
N PRO A 81 8.94 -15.57 -13.57
CA PRO A 81 7.68 -14.83 -13.45
C PRO A 81 6.79 -15.28 -12.29
N SER A 82 6.88 -16.54 -11.87
CA SER A 82 6.13 -17.06 -10.72
C SER A 82 6.66 -16.59 -9.36
N SER A 83 7.83 -15.95 -9.30
CA SER A 83 8.40 -15.42 -8.04
C SER A 83 7.65 -14.20 -7.52
N ARG A 84 6.99 -13.45 -8.40
CA ARG A 84 6.27 -12.21 -8.12
C ARG A 84 4.92 -12.23 -8.83
N PRO A 85 3.95 -13.02 -8.33
CA PRO A 85 2.64 -13.18 -8.97
C PRO A 85 1.89 -11.85 -9.17
N GLU A 86 2.12 -10.87 -8.28
CA GLU A 86 1.58 -9.51 -8.38
C GLU A 86 2.10 -8.76 -9.61
N ILE A 87 3.41 -8.83 -9.88
CA ILE A 87 4.03 -8.22 -11.06
C ILE A 87 3.58 -8.95 -12.33
N GLU A 88 3.54 -10.28 -12.30
CA GLU A 88 3.12 -11.10 -13.45
C GLU A 88 1.67 -10.83 -13.83
N SER A 89 0.76 -10.80 -12.85
CA SER A 89 -0.66 -10.51 -13.08
C SER A 89 -0.82 -9.11 -13.67
N TRP A 90 -0.11 -8.11 -13.14
CA TRP A 90 -0.12 -6.76 -13.69
C TRP A 90 0.41 -6.73 -15.13
N TYR A 91 1.53 -7.41 -15.42
CA TYR A 91 2.12 -7.46 -16.75
C TYR A 91 1.16 -8.10 -17.76
N GLN A 92 0.60 -9.27 -17.46
CA GLN A 92 -0.33 -9.95 -18.37
C GLN A 92 -1.58 -9.10 -18.69
N ASN A 93 -2.07 -8.34 -17.71
CA ASN A 93 -3.24 -7.48 -17.87
C ASN A 93 -2.95 -6.17 -18.64
N ASN A 94 -1.68 -5.81 -18.84
CA ASN A 94 -1.29 -4.52 -19.42
C ASN A 94 -0.32 -4.62 -20.61
N LYS A 95 0.24 -5.79 -20.91
CA LYS A 95 1.23 -5.98 -21.99
C LYS A 95 0.78 -5.52 -23.37
N ASP A 96 -0.52 -5.58 -23.66
CA ASP A 96 -1.08 -5.19 -24.97
C ASP A 96 -1.38 -3.67 -25.06
N LYS A 97 -1.18 -2.93 -23.96
CA LYS A 97 -1.34 -1.48 -23.90
C LYS A 97 -0.03 -0.72 -24.17
N PHE A 98 1.07 -1.45 -24.34
CA PHE A 98 2.42 -0.95 -24.61
C PHE A 98 2.97 -1.60 -25.87
#